data_AF-A0A844MUF6-F1
#
_entry.id   AF-A0A844MUF6-F1
#
_cell.length_a   1.000
_cell.length_b   1.000
_cell.length_c   1.000
_cell.angle_alpha   90.00
_cell.angle_beta   90.00
_cell.angle_gamma   90.00
#
_symmetry.space_group_name_H-M   'P 1'
#
loop_
_entity.id
_entity.type
_entity.pdbx_description
1 polymer ?
#
loop_
_entity_poly.entity_id
_entity_poly.type
_entity_poly.pdbx_seq_one_letter_code
_entity_poly.pdbx_strand_id
1 'polypeptide(L)'
;MNAEIHLYDKDTIDNLPNAKSEVALLAKNYWLPMMKAGSSYFINNVNSQLLALAIDDLVLPVTVNFKELENCYVCSPYNHYVTYSKEELKTLKNPFLEKKLA
;
A
#
# COMPACT_ATOMS: atom_id res chain seq x y z
N MET A 1 7.35 27.48 10.71
CA MET A 1 8.36 26.65 10.00
C MET A 1 7.56 25.81 9.03
N ASN A 2 7.82 25.94 7.71
CA ASN A 2 7.11 25.16 6.69
C ASN A 2 7.96 23.94 6.38
N ALA A 3 7.37 22.75 6.39
CA ALA A 3 8.03 21.53 5.95
C ALA A 3 8.12 21.51 4.42
N GLU A 4 9.22 20.96 3.89
CA GLU A 4 9.36 20.71 2.46
C GLU A 4 8.73 19.34 2.13
N ILE A 5 7.73 19.33 1.25
CA ILE A 5 6.92 18.13 0.96
C ILE A 5 6.98 17.83 -0.54
N HIS A 6 7.41 16.62 -0.89
CA HIS A 6 7.47 16.14 -2.27
C HIS A 6 6.86 14.75 -2.39
N LEU A 7 6.14 14.50 -3.49
CA LEU A 7 5.58 13.21 -3.81
C LEU A 7 6.22 12.71 -5.11
N TYR A 8 6.92 11.59 -5.02
CA TYR A 8 7.63 10.96 -6.14
C TYR A 8 6.86 9.75 -6.65
N ASP A 9 6.79 9.62 -7.97
CA ASP A 9 6.26 8.48 -8.70
C ASP A 9 7.38 7.73 -9.43
N LYS A 10 7.01 6.71 -10.23
CA LYS A 10 7.97 5.89 -10.97
C LYS A 10 8.89 6.69 -11.91
N ASP A 11 8.45 7.85 -12.39
CA ASP A 11 9.14 8.65 -13.39
C ASP A 11 10.03 9.73 -12.73
N THR A 12 9.71 10.11 -11.50
CA THR A 12 10.40 11.17 -10.74
C THR A 12 11.25 10.67 -9.58
N ILE A 13 11.08 9.41 -9.14
CA ILE A 13 11.76 8.81 -7.98
C ILE A 13 13.29 8.81 -8.07
N ASP A 14 13.86 8.88 -9.27
CA ASP A 14 15.30 8.97 -9.45
C ASP A 14 15.88 10.32 -8.96
N ASN A 15 15.02 11.32 -8.73
CA ASN A 15 15.37 12.62 -8.13
C ASN A 15 15.32 12.63 -6.59
N LEU A 16 14.86 11.55 -5.95
CA LEU A 16 14.81 11.46 -4.50
C LEU A 16 16.24 11.49 -3.90
N PRO A 17 16.53 12.41 -2.96
CA PRO A 17 17.84 12.45 -2.29
C PRO A 17 18.23 11.10 -1.69
N ASN A 18 19.51 10.74 -1.80
CA ASN A 18 20.00 9.47 -1.24
C ASN A 18 20.06 9.55 0.29
N ALA A 19 19.24 8.73 0.95
CA ALA A 19 19.35 8.47 2.37
C ALA A 19 20.57 7.59 2.68
N LYS A 20 21.27 7.88 3.78
CA LYS A 20 22.53 7.20 4.16
C LYS A 20 22.36 6.08 5.19
N SER A 21 21.15 5.88 5.72
CA SER A 21 20.91 4.83 6.72
C SER A 21 20.72 3.47 6.04
N GLU A 22 21.16 2.41 6.72
CA GLU A 22 20.99 1.02 6.26
C GLU A 22 19.52 0.70 6.00
N VAL A 23 18.63 1.12 6.90
CA VAL A 23 17.18 0.94 6.76
C VAL A 23 16.65 1.63 5.51
N ALA A 24 17.10 2.85 5.20
CA ALA A 24 16.64 3.56 4.03
C ALA A 24 17.16 2.94 2.72
N LEU A 25 18.39 2.42 2.72
CA LEU A 25 18.93 1.66 1.59
C LEU A 25 18.13 0.37 1.35
N LEU A 26 17.82 -0.37 2.42
CA LEU A 26 16.98 -1.56 2.34
C LEU A 26 15.59 -1.24 1.79
N ALA A 27 14.93 -0.22 2.37
CA ALA A 27 13.61 0.22 1.92
C ALA A 27 13.63 0.65 0.44
N LYS A 28 14.64 1.41 0.02
CA LYS A 28 14.83 1.81 -1.39
C LYS A 28 14.99 0.60 -2.31
N ASN A 29 15.79 -0.39 -1.92
CA ASN A 29 16.04 -1.59 -2.73
C ASN A 29 14.81 -2.47 -2.91
N TYR A 30 13.86 -2.46 -1.97
CA TYR A 30 12.58 -3.13 -2.14
C TYR A 30 11.57 -2.28 -2.91
N TRP A 31 11.44 -1.01 -2.53
CA TRP A 31 10.36 -0.14 -3.02
C TRP A 31 10.59 0.29 -4.47
N LEU A 32 11.82 0.68 -4.82
CA LEU A 32 12.13 1.24 -6.14
C LEU A 32 11.87 0.25 -7.30
N PRO A 33 12.27 -1.04 -7.22
CA PRO A 33 11.92 -2.01 -8.25
C PRO A 33 10.41 -2.19 -8.41
N MET A 34 9.65 -2.22 -7.31
CA MET A 34 8.19 -2.32 -7.36
C MET A 34 7.55 -1.07 -7.96
N MET A 35 8.06 0.13 -7.67
CA MET A 35 7.59 1.37 -8.32
C MET A 35 7.81 1.31 -9.83
N LYS A 36 8.98 0.82 -10.29
CA LYS A 36 9.33 0.82 -11.72
C LYS A 36 8.64 -0.28 -12.53
N ALA A 37 8.60 -1.51 -12.01
CA ALA A 37 7.99 -2.64 -12.71
C ALA A 37 6.48 -2.79 -12.45
N GLY A 38 5.96 -2.12 -11.42
CA GLY A 38 4.59 -2.26 -10.94
C GLY A 38 4.46 -3.37 -9.89
N SER A 39 3.53 -3.19 -8.94
CA SER A 39 3.32 -4.14 -7.84
C SER A 39 2.88 -5.53 -8.32
N SER A 40 2.08 -5.59 -9.38
CA SER A 40 1.52 -6.83 -9.93
C SER A 40 2.57 -7.75 -10.55
N TYR A 41 3.73 -7.21 -10.93
CA TYR A 41 4.87 -8.00 -11.39
C TYR A 41 5.43 -8.90 -10.29
N PHE A 42 5.38 -8.44 -9.03
CA PHE A 42 5.91 -9.15 -7.88
C PHE A 42 4.83 -9.88 -7.07
N ILE A 43 3.60 -9.36 -7.05
CA ILE A 43 2.50 -9.86 -6.24
C ILE A 43 1.21 -9.85 -7.07
N ASN A 44 0.78 -11.03 -7.51
CA ASN A 44 -0.33 -11.18 -8.48
C ASN A 44 -1.65 -10.54 -8.07
N ASN A 45 -1.95 -10.41 -6.77
CA ASN A 45 -3.20 -9.84 -6.25
C ASN A 45 -3.03 -8.42 -5.67
N VAL A 46 -1.92 -7.74 -6.00
CA VAL A 46 -1.69 -6.35 -5.63
C VAL A 46 -1.50 -5.52 -6.89
N ASN A 47 -2.50 -4.72 -7.21
CA ASN A 47 -2.46 -3.73 -8.28
C ASN A 47 -2.62 -2.32 -7.68
N SER A 48 -1.50 -1.68 -7.34
CA SER A 48 -1.49 -0.36 -6.73
C SER A 48 -0.44 0.52 -7.38
N GLN A 49 -0.75 1.80 -7.56
CA GLN A 49 0.29 2.78 -7.82
C GLN A 49 1.13 2.94 -6.54
N LEU A 50 2.45 2.82 -6.68
CA LEU A 50 3.40 2.99 -5.59
C LEU A 50 4.10 4.34 -5.75
N LEU A 51 4.13 5.11 -4.66
CA LEU A 51 4.70 6.44 -4.57
C LEU A 51 5.65 6.52 -3.37
N ALA A 52 6.48 7.55 -3.32
CA ALA A 52 7.29 7.89 -2.15
C ALA A 52 7.00 9.33 -1.73
N LEU A 53 6.54 9.53 -0.50
CA LEU A 53 6.33 10.85 0.08
C LEU A 53 7.56 11.25 0.88
N ALA A 54 8.23 12.33 0.48
CA ALA A 54 9.30 12.95 1.25
C ALA A 54 8.76 14.15 2.02
N ILE A 55 9.07 14.21 3.32
CA ILE A 55 8.80 15.33 4.22
C ILE A 55 10.11 15.63 4.94
N ASP A 56 10.78 16.71 4.55
CA ASP A 56 12.14 17.02 4.99
C ASP A 56 13.07 15.79 4.82
N ASP A 57 13.60 15.24 5.92
CA ASP A 57 14.49 14.07 5.92
C ASP A 57 13.75 12.71 5.98
N LEU A 58 12.42 12.71 6.10
CA LEU A 58 11.59 11.50 6.21
C LEU A 58 11.07 11.08 4.84
N VAL A 59 11.21 9.79 4.49
CA VAL A 59 10.61 9.20 3.29
C VAL A 59 9.66 8.08 3.67
N LEU A 60 8.41 8.18 3.23
CA LEU A 60 7.34 7.23 3.51
C LEU A 60 6.83 6.57 2.21
N PRO A 61 6.64 5.24 2.20
CA PRO A 61 5.97 4.58 1.08
C PRO A 61 4.48 4.94 1.07
N VAL A 62 3.94 5.18 -0.13
CA VAL A 62 2.51 5.47 -0.32
C VAL A 62 1.95 4.57 -1.40
N THR A 63 0.82 3.94 -1.12
CA THR A 63 0.05 3.16 -2.09
C THR A 63 -1.21 3.92 -2.46
N VAL A 64 -1.46 4.12 -3.74
CA VAL A 64 -2.69 4.72 -4.26
C VAL A 64 -3.46 3.67 -5.03
N ASN A 65 -4.72 3.50 -4.65
CA ASN A 65 -5.68 2.60 -5.26
C ASN A 65 -6.82 3.43 -5.82
N PHE A 66 -7.37 3.01 -6.96
CA PHE A 66 -8.47 3.72 -7.61
C PHE A 66 -9.76 2.93 -7.47
N LYS A 67 -9.88 1.79 -8.16
CA LYS A 67 -11.11 0.99 -8.19
C LYS A 67 -10.85 -0.51 -8.19
N GLU A 68 -9.68 -0.94 -7.72
CA GLU A 68 -9.32 -2.34 -7.63
C GLU A 68 -10.02 -2.98 -6.42
N LEU A 69 -11.33 -3.25 -6.54
CA LEU A 69 -12.15 -3.82 -5.46
C LEU A 69 -11.70 -5.23 -5.06
N GLU A 70 -11.03 -5.93 -5.97
CA GLU A 70 -10.49 -7.29 -5.78
C GLU A 70 -9.04 -7.32 -5.30
N ASN A 71 -8.41 -6.15 -5.06
CA ASN A 71 -7.05 -6.11 -4.54
C ASN A 71 -6.94 -6.78 -3.17
N CYS A 72 -5.72 -7.24 -2.85
CA CYS A 72 -5.35 -7.66 -1.51
C CYS A 72 -5.78 -6.65 -0.43
N TYR A 73 -6.23 -7.17 0.71
CA TYR A 73 -6.73 -6.36 1.83
C TYR A 73 -5.68 -5.37 2.38
N VAL A 74 -4.39 -5.62 2.17
CA VAL A 74 -3.29 -4.77 2.65
C VAL A 74 -3.30 -3.39 1.98
N CYS A 75 -3.72 -3.30 0.72
CA CYS A 75 -3.77 -2.04 -0.04
C CYS A 75 -5.19 -1.62 -0.43
N SER A 76 -6.22 -2.40 -0.09
CA SER A 76 -7.61 -2.07 -0.42
C SER A 76 -8.41 -1.85 0.86
N PRO A 77 -8.67 -0.58 1.25
CA PRO A 77 -9.56 -0.27 2.38
C PRO A 77 -10.94 -0.88 2.19
N TYR A 78 -11.44 -0.94 0.95
CA TYR A 78 -12.70 -1.59 0.65
C TYR A 78 -12.66 -3.09 0.96
N ASN A 79 -11.64 -3.80 0.49
CA ASN A 79 -11.53 -5.23 0.77
C ASN A 79 -11.35 -5.46 2.28
N HIS A 80 -10.53 -4.67 2.97
CA HIS A 80 -10.31 -4.78 4.41
C HIS A 80 -11.58 -4.53 5.25
N TYR A 81 -12.29 -3.43 5.00
CA TYR A 81 -13.42 -3.00 5.84
C TYR A 81 -14.79 -3.48 5.37
N VAL A 82 -14.93 -3.93 4.12
CA VAL A 82 -16.22 -4.37 3.57
C VAL A 82 -16.20 -5.86 3.28
N THR A 83 -15.44 -6.30 2.28
CA THR A 83 -15.50 -7.68 1.79
C THR A 83 -14.98 -8.67 2.83
N TYR A 84 -13.80 -8.42 3.40
CA TYR A 84 -13.20 -9.29 4.41
C TYR A 84 -13.98 -9.24 5.71
N SER A 85 -14.42 -8.04 6.11
CA SER A 85 -15.30 -7.89 7.27
C SER A 85 -16.59 -8.70 7.12
N LYS A 86 -17.15 -8.81 5.89
CA LYS A 86 -18.30 -9.68 5.61
C LYS A 86 -17.96 -11.16 5.72
N GLU A 87 -16.79 -11.58 5.23
CA GLU A 87 -16.35 -12.98 5.35
C GLU A 87 -16.15 -13.39 6.82
N GLU A 88 -15.62 -12.51 7.66
CA GLU A 88 -15.48 -12.73 9.11
C GLU A 88 -16.83 -12.85 9.84
N LEU A 89 -17.96 -12.38 9.26
CA LEU A 89 -19.27 -12.61 9.86
C LEU A 89 -19.68 -14.09 9.88
N LYS A 90 -19.02 -14.94 9.08
CA LYS A 90 -19.23 -16.40 9.07
C LYS A 90 -18.49 -17.11 10.20
N THR A 91 -17.63 -16.42 10.94
CA THR A 91 -16.74 -17.00 11.98
C THR A 91 -17.11 -16.56 13.40
N LEU A 92 -18.30 -15.96 13.59
CA LEU A 92 -18.76 -15.40 14.87
C LEU A 92 -19.00 -16.44 15.98
N LYS A 93 -18.94 -17.74 15.68
CA LYS A 93 -19.27 -18.86 16.57
C LYS A 93 -20.67 -18.73 17.17
N ASN A 94 -21.59 -18.14 16.41
CA ASN A 94 -22.98 -17.96 16.79
C ASN A 94 -23.87 -18.22 15.56
N PRO A 95 -24.51 -19.41 15.47
CA PRO A 95 -25.27 -19.81 14.29
C PRO A 95 -26.42 -18.86 13.90
N PHE A 96 -27.04 -18.19 14.88
CA PHE A 96 -28.12 -17.25 14.60
C PHE A 96 -27.58 -15.97 13.96
N LEU A 97 -26.49 -15.42 14.50
CA LEU A 97 -25.86 -14.21 13.96
C LEU A 97 -25.22 -14.48 12.59
N GLU A 98 -24.50 -15.58 12.43
CA GLU A 98 -23.91 -15.99 11.16
C GLU A 98 -24.98 -16.09 10.07
N LYS A 99 -26.13 -16.72 10.36
CA LYS A 99 -27.24 -16.86 9.40
C LYS A 99 -27.95 -15.55 9.06
N LYS A 100 -27.89 -14.54 9.94
CA LYS A 100 -28.60 -13.26 9.77
C LYS A 100 -27.72 -12.16 9.19
N LEU A 101 -26.40 -12.24 9.38
CA LEU A 101 -25.45 -11.18 9.04
C LEU A 101 -24.54 -11.52 7.85
N ALA A 102 -24.26 -12.81 7.58
CA ALA A 102 -23.45 -13.23 6.44
C ALA A 102 -24.28 -13.35 5.14
#